data_AF-A0A0H5E859-F1
#
_entry.id   AF-A0A0H5E859-F1
#
_cell.length_a   1.000
_cell.length_b   1.000
_cell.length_c   1.000
_cell.angle_alpha   90.00
_cell.angle_beta   90.00
_cell.angle_gamma   90.00
#
_symmetry.space_group_name_H-M   'P 1'
#
loop_
_entity.id
_entity.type
_entity.pdbx_description
1 polymer ?
#
loop_
_entity_poly.entity_id
_entity_poly.type
_entity_poly.pdbx_seq_one_letter_code
_entity_poly.pdbx_strand_id
1 'polypeptide(L)'
;MPINAILLSILACFFWGIIFIVPLFLGDFCCIDIALGRYLSYGLVSLALFAFVAQGVQRLRQHWKIAFLFAAIMNVGYYTTVALGVRYSSASIVALLMGIAPISIGLLGNTKGVKEISKTLLIPGLLIFLGLGFVNFETLSGQWNSQIPHDFGWGIFFALLALAAWTWYVVANTNFLTQNPDIDPKDWTTIVGVMLP
;
A
#
# COMPACT_ATOMS: atom_id res chain seq x y z
N MET A 1 19.00 8.20 -17.27
CA MET A 1 18.29 7.07 -16.64
C MET A 1 16.99 7.40 -15.86
N PRO A 2 16.32 8.58 -15.93
CA PRO A 2 15.03 8.79 -15.25
C PRO A 2 13.81 8.25 -16.02
N ILE A 3 13.92 8.10 -17.35
CA ILE A 3 12.81 7.66 -18.23
C ILE A 3 12.34 6.25 -17.87
N ASN A 4 13.26 5.31 -17.62
CA ASN A 4 12.89 3.94 -17.24
C ASN A 4 12.15 3.91 -15.90
N ALA A 5 12.55 4.73 -14.92
CA ALA A 5 11.88 4.79 -13.62
C ALA A 5 10.46 5.39 -13.72
N ILE A 6 10.26 6.42 -14.54
CA ILE A 6 8.94 7.00 -14.80
C ILE A 6 8.05 5.99 -15.51
N LEU A 7 8.58 5.31 -16.54
CA LEU A 7 7.84 4.33 -17.32
C LEU A 7 7.44 3.11 -16.47
N LEU A 8 8.35 2.64 -15.61
CA LEU A 8 8.06 1.59 -14.62
C LEU A 8 7.00 2.04 -13.60
N SER A 9 7.04 3.29 -13.16
CA SER A 9 6.04 3.83 -12.23
C SER A 9 4.66 3.96 -12.88
N ILE A 10 4.60 4.40 -14.15
CA ILE A 10 3.36 4.45 -14.92
C ILE A 10 2.79 3.05 -15.12
N LEU A 11 3.63 2.09 -15.52
CA LEU A 11 3.21 0.69 -15.65
C LEU A 11 2.72 0.11 -14.32
N ALA A 12 3.42 0.40 -13.22
CA ALA A 12 2.99 -0.02 -11.89
C ALA A 12 1.61 0.57 -11.54
N CYS A 13 1.39 1.87 -11.76
CA CYS A 13 0.09 2.51 -11.57
C CYS A 13 -1.00 1.91 -12.47
N PHE A 14 -0.66 1.59 -13.73
CA PHE A 14 -1.57 0.93 -14.66
C PHE A 14 -2.00 -0.45 -14.15
N PHE A 15 -1.04 -1.30 -13.76
CA PHE A 15 -1.35 -2.61 -13.18
C PHE A 15 -2.12 -2.51 -11.86
N TRP A 16 -1.83 -1.50 -11.04
CA TRP A 16 -2.61 -1.23 -9.83
C TRP A 16 -4.05 -0.85 -10.17
N GLY A 17 -4.27 -0.05 -11.22
CA GLY A 17 -5.60 0.34 -11.70
C GLY A 17 -6.47 -0.84 -12.16
N ILE A 18 -5.85 -1.89 -12.72
CA ILE A 18 -6.56 -3.11 -13.16
C ILE A 18 -7.31 -3.78 -11.99
N ILE A 19 -6.86 -3.62 -10.75
CA ILE A 19 -7.52 -4.20 -9.57
C ILE A 19 -8.96 -3.71 -9.39
N PHE A 20 -9.29 -2.53 -9.90
CA PHE A 20 -10.64 -1.96 -9.84
C PHE A 20 -11.52 -2.44 -10.99
N ILE A 21 -10.91 -2.86 -12.10
CA ILE A 21 -11.60 -3.31 -13.30
C ILE A 21 -11.99 -4.79 -13.20
N VAL A 22 -11.08 -5.63 -12.69
CA VAL A 22 -11.30 -7.09 -12.60
C VAL A 22 -12.58 -7.48 -11.84
N PRO A 23 -12.92 -6.88 -10.68
CA PRO A 23 -14.15 -7.20 -9.97
C PRO A 23 -15.43 -6.89 -10.77
N LEU A 24 -15.40 -5.92 -11.70
CA LEU A 24 -16.57 -5.58 -12.53
C LEU A 24 -16.92 -6.71 -13.52
N PHE A 25 -15.93 -7.49 -13.95
CA PHE A 25 -16.13 -8.66 -14.81
C PHE A 25 -16.44 -9.94 -14.02
N LEU A 26 -16.22 -9.93 -12.71
CA LEU A 26 -16.43 -11.04 -11.80
C LEU A 26 -17.64 -10.82 -10.89
N GLY A 27 -18.60 -9.99 -11.30
CA GLY A 27 -19.77 -9.61 -10.49
C GLY A 27 -20.62 -10.79 -10.00
N ASP A 28 -20.53 -11.95 -10.68
CA ASP A 28 -21.24 -13.19 -10.31
C ASP A 28 -20.50 -14.03 -9.25
N PHE A 29 -19.25 -13.70 -8.91
CA PHE A 29 -18.45 -14.44 -7.93
C PHE A 29 -18.56 -13.84 -6.53
N CYS A 30 -18.52 -14.69 -5.50
CA CYS A 30 -18.50 -14.21 -4.13
C CYS A 30 -17.19 -13.44 -3.84
N CYS A 31 -17.24 -12.42 -2.98
CA CYS A 31 -16.05 -11.67 -2.56
C CYS A 31 -14.92 -12.58 -2.05
N ILE A 32 -15.28 -13.72 -1.46
CA ILE A 32 -14.34 -14.73 -0.95
C ILE A 32 -13.60 -15.43 -2.10
N ASP A 33 -14.27 -15.74 -3.20
CA ASP A 33 -13.66 -16.41 -4.37
C ASP A 33 -12.67 -15.49 -5.07
N ILE A 34 -13.01 -14.21 -5.19
CA ILE A 34 -12.12 -13.18 -5.75
C ILE A 34 -10.89 -12.99 -4.85
N ALA A 35 -11.07 -12.95 -3.53
CA ALA A 35 -9.96 -12.86 -2.58
C ALA A 35 -9.05 -14.10 -2.66
N LEU A 36 -9.62 -15.30 -2.66
CA LEU A 36 -8.88 -16.56 -2.79
C LEU A 36 -8.08 -16.61 -4.09
N GLY A 37 -8.69 -16.23 -5.22
CA GLY A 37 -8.00 -16.16 -6.51
C GLY A 37 -6.80 -15.20 -6.49
N ARG A 38 -6.95 -14.05 -5.84
CA ARG A 38 -5.86 -13.07 -5.67
C ARG A 38 -4.70 -13.62 -4.84
N TYR A 39 -4.99 -14.18 -3.66
CA TYR A 39 -3.96 -14.75 -2.78
C TYR A 39 -3.30 -15.99 -3.39
N LEU A 40 -4.04 -16.85 -4.10
CA LEU A 40 -3.48 -17.97 -4.86
C LEU A 40 -2.56 -17.49 -5.98
N SER A 41 -2.98 -16.47 -6.73
CA SER A 41 -2.17 -15.89 -7.80
C SER A 41 -0.88 -15.28 -7.25
N TYR A 42 -0.95 -14.54 -6.14
CA TYR A 42 0.24 -14.02 -5.46
C TYR A 42 1.13 -15.14 -4.94
N GLY A 43 0.57 -16.18 -4.32
CA GLY A 43 1.30 -17.36 -3.87
C GLY A 43 2.05 -18.07 -5.01
N LEU A 44 1.39 -18.29 -6.14
CA LEU A 44 1.98 -18.95 -7.31
C LEU A 44 3.09 -18.11 -7.96
N VAL A 45 2.85 -16.82 -8.17
CA VAL A 45 3.87 -15.90 -8.71
C VAL A 45 5.05 -15.78 -7.76
N SER A 46 4.78 -15.70 -6.46
CA SER A 46 5.81 -15.62 -5.43
C SER A 46 6.68 -16.87 -5.37
N LEU A 47 6.07 -18.06 -5.43
CA LEU A 47 6.78 -19.35 -5.54
C LEU A 47 7.61 -19.44 -6.83
N ALA A 48 7.05 -19.02 -7.97
CA ALA A 48 7.77 -19.01 -9.24
C ALA A 48 9.00 -18.08 -9.16
N LEU A 49 8.84 -16.86 -8.65
CA LEU A 49 9.93 -15.90 -8.47
C LEU A 49 10.99 -16.42 -7.49
N PHE A 50 10.58 -17.06 -6.38
CA PHE A 50 11.51 -17.69 -5.46
C PHE A 50 12.36 -18.77 -6.14
N ALA A 51 11.77 -19.59 -7.01
CA ALA A 51 12.48 -20.61 -7.76
C ALA A 51 13.52 -20.00 -8.73
N PHE A 52 13.20 -18.85 -9.35
CA PHE A 52 14.12 -18.17 -10.27
C PHE A 52 15.24 -17.37 -9.57
N VAL A 53 15.01 -16.84 -8.37
CA VAL A 53 15.96 -15.95 -7.65
C VAL A 53 16.68 -16.65 -6.49
N ALA A 54 16.41 -17.95 -6.27
CA ALA A 54 16.88 -18.75 -5.13
C ALA A 54 18.38 -18.64 -4.80
N GLN A 55 19.24 -18.41 -5.80
CA GLN A 55 20.70 -18.31 -5.60
C GLN A 55 21.12 -16.98 -4.91
N GLY A 56 20.45 -15.86 -5.19
CA GLY A 56 20.70 -14.57 -4.50
C GLY A 56 20.06 -14.50 -3.11
N VAL A 57 18.92 -15.18 -2.95
CA VAL A 57 18.11 -15.16 -1.71
C VAL A 57 18.81 -15.83 -0.52
N GLN A 58 19.70 -16.81 -0.76
CA GLN A 58 20.44 -17.47 0.32
C GLN A 58 21.37 -16.51 1.08
N ARG A 59 21.95 -15.50 0.39
CA ARG A 59 22.80 -14.47 1.02
C ARG A 59 22.01 -13.57 1.98
N LEU A 60 20.70 -13.44 1.77
CA LEU A 60 19.82 -12.57 2.55
C LEU A 60 19.17 -13.28 3.75
N ARG A 61 19.52 -14.54 4.02
CA ARG A 61 19.01 -15.32 5.17
C ARG A 61 19.11 -14.59 6.51
N GLN A 62 20.17 -13.79 6.71
CA GLN A 62 20.36 -13.02 7.93
C GLN A 62 19.27 -11.95 8.15
N HIS A 63 18.61 -11.47 7.09
CA HIS A 63 17.57 -10.45 7.16
C HIS A 63 16.16 -11.02 7.06
N TRP A 64 16.00 -12.35 7.08
CA TRP A 64 14.69 -13.00 6.92
C TRP A 64 13.70 -12.61 8.02
N LYS A 65 14.15 -12.41 9.25
CA LYS A 65 13.27 -11.95 10.34
C LYS A 65 12.68 -10.57 10.05
N ILE A 66 13.48 -9.67 9.47
CA ILE A 66 13.06 -8.31 9.12
C ILE A 66 12.09 -8.36 7.94
N ALA A 67 12.41 -9.13 6.90
CA ALA A 67 11.53 -9.31 5.76
C ALA A 67 10.18 -9.92 6.18
N PHE A 68 10.18 -10.87 7.11
CA PHE A 68 8.96 -11.49 7.62
C PHE A 68 8.13 -10.47 8.41
N LEU A 69 8.77 -9.68 9.27
CA LEU A 69 8.10 -8.63 10.02
C LEU A 69 7.45 -7.60 9.08
N PHE A 70 8.17 -7.17 8.05
CA PHE A 70 7.67 -6.26 7.03
C PHE A 70 6.47 -6.86 6.27
N ALA A 71 6.61 -8.11 5.82
CA ALA A 71 5.56 -8.82 5.13
C ALA A 71 4.33 -9.03 6.03
N ALA A 72 4.51 -9.34 7.32
CA ALA A 72 3.41 -9.58 8.26
C ALA A 72 2.65 -8.28 8.59
N ILE A 73 3.38 -7.20 8.85
CA ILE A 73 2.78 -5.88 9.11
C ILE A 73 1.98 -5.42 7.90
N MET A 74 2.50 -5.60 6.68
CA MET A 74 1.84 -5.12 5.46
C MET A 74 0.75 -6.06 4.92
N ASN A 75 0.94 -7.37 4.96
CA ASN A 75 -0.08 -8.30 4.45
C ASN A 75 -1.20 -8.54 5.45
N VAL A 76 -0.89 -8.66 6.75
CA VAL A 76 -1.91 -8.93 7.76
C VAL A 76 -2.37 -7.62 8.40
N GLY A 77 -1.44 -6.86 8.96
CA GLY A 77 -1.77 -5.64 9.71
C GLY A 77 -2.48 -4.60 8.85
N TYR A 78 -1.82 -4.14 7.79
CA TYR A 78 -2.36 -3.09 6.91
C TYR A 78 -3.69 -3.51 6.27
N TYR A 79 -3.78 -4.66 5.60
CA TYR A 79 -5.04 -5.05 4.97
C TYR A 79 -6.16 -5.32 5.97
N THR A 80 -5.88 -5.85 7.17
CA THR A 80 -6.89 -6.00 8.22
C THR A 80 -7.40 -4.63 8.67
N THR A 81 -6.50 -3.67 8.91
CA THR A 81 -6.90 -2.31 9.31
C THR A 81 -7.67 -1.58 8.20
N VAL A 82 -7.30 -1.77 6.93
CA VAL A 82 -8.07 -1.24 5.79
C VAL A 82 -9.46 -1.87 5.76
N ALA A 83 -9.57 -3.19 5.86
CA ALA A 83 -10.86 -3.89 5.84
C ALA A 83 -11.77 -3.46 7.00
N LEU A 84 -11.23 -3.33 8.21
CA LEU A 84 -11.96 -2.81 9.37
C LEU A 84 -12.35 -1.34 9.16
N GLY A 85 -11.47 -0.52 8.60
CA GLY A 85 -11.77 0.87 8.25
C GLY A 85 -12.96 0.98 7.30
N VAL A 86 -12.96 0.19 6.22
CA VAL A 86 -14.05 0.15 5.24
C VAL A 86 -15.34 -0.37 5.88
N ARG A 87 -15.25 -1.41 6.72
CA ARG A 87 -16.41 -2.02 7.39
C ARG A 87 -17.13 -1.06 8.34
N TYR A 88 -16.38 -0.26 9.11
CA TYR A 88 -16.95 0.62 10.13
C TYR A 88 -17.21 2.05 9.63
N SER A 89 -16.60 2.47 8.51
CA SER A 89 -16.85 3.78 7.89
C SER A 89 -17.37 3.62 6.45
N SER A 90 -16.50 3.79 5.46
CA SER A 90 -16.78 3.51 4.05
C SER A 90 -15.48 3.42 3.24
N ALA A 91 -15.55 2.80 2.07
CA ALA A 91 -14.42 2.74 1.13
C ALA A 91 -13.95 4.13 0.70
N SER A 92 -14.88 5.09 0.51
CA SER A 92 -14.57 6.47 0.14
C SER A 92 -13.74 7.19 1.21
N ILE A 93 -14.08 7.03 2.49
CA ILE A 93 -13.35 7.67 3.60
C ILE A 93 -11.94 7.10 3.72
N VAL A 94 -11.82 5.78 3.65
CA VAL A 94 -10.51 5.11 3.69
C VAL A 94 -9.65 5.56 2.51
N ALA A 95 -10.21 5.62 1.30
CA ALA A 95 -9.49 6.10 0.11
C ALA A 95 -9.02 7.56 0.25
N LEU A 96 -9.86 8.43 0.80
CA LEU A 96 -9.56 9.84 1.02
C LEU A 96 -8.43 10.03 2.04
N LEU A 97 -8.45 9.27 3.14
CA LEU A 97 -7.37 9.25 4.13
C LEU A 97 -6.07 8.69 3.54
N MET A 98 -6.15 7.62 2.76
CA MET A 98 -4.99 7.07 2.05
C MET A 98 -4.43 8.04 1.00
N GLY A 99 -5.24 8.96 0.47
CA GLY A 99 -4.81 10.06 -0.39
C GLY A 99 -3.77 10.99 0.24
N ILE A 100 -3.66 11.00 1.58
CA ILE A 100 -2.68 11.79 2.34
C ILE A 100 -1.32 11.07 2.41
N ALA A 101 -1.23 9.79 2.02
CA ALA A 101 0.00 8.99 2.09
C ALA A 101 1.24 9.67 1.50
N PRO A 102 1.21 10.31 0.31
CA PRO A 102 2.39 11.00 -0.22
C PRO A 102 2.91 12.10 0.70
N ILE A 103 2.01 12.82 1.37
CA ILE A 103 2.34 13.88 2.33
C ILE A 103 2.94 13.27 3.59
N SER A 104 2.29 12.24 4.14
CA SER A 104 2.76 11.53 5.33
C SER A 104 4.15 10.88 5.12
N ILE A 105 4.37 10.26 3.96
CA ILE A 105 5.65 9.67 3.56
C ILE A 105 6.71 10.76 3.40
N GLY A 106 6.40 11.89 2.77
CA GLY A 106 7.32 13.01 2.63
C GLY A 106 7.73 13.60 3.99
N LEU A 107 6.79 13.72 4.93
CA LEU A 107 7.04 14.21 6.30
C LEU A 107 7.95 13.25 7.09
N LEU A 108 7.57 11.96 7.17
CA LEU A 108 8.31 10.98 7.97
C LEU A 108 9.63 10.52 7.32
N GLY A 109 9.71 10.53 5.99
CA GLY A 109 10.91 10.19 5.24
C GLY A 109 12.02 11.25 5.37
N ASN A 110 11.67 12.48 5.73
CA ASN A 110 12.64 13.59 5.85
C ASN A 110 13.31 13.70 7.24
N THR A 111 13.16 12.69 8.09
CA THR A 111 13.67 12.68 9.46
C THR A 111 15.20 12.74 9.58
N LYS A 112 15.95 12.52 8.48
CA LYS A 112 17.43 12.62 8.44
C LYS A 112 17.98 13.98 7.95
N GLY A 113 17.13 14.99 7.73
CA GLY A 113 17.56 16.39 7.68
C GLY A 113 18.32 16.88 6.43
N VAL A 114 18.19 16.24 5.25
CA VAL A 114 18.99 16.61 4.07
C VAL A 114 18.26 17.49 3.05
N LYS A 115 16.92 17.60 3.06
CA LYS A 115 16.21 18.53 2.16
C LYS A 115 15.01 19.12 2.87
N GLU A 116 14.79 20.43 2.78
CA GLU A 116 13.49 21.01 3.11
C GLU A 116 12.39 20.18 2.45
N ILE A 117 11.26 19.97 3.15
CA ILE A 117 10.07 19.40 2.50
C ILE A 117 9.76 20.34 1.35
N SER A 118 10.12 19.92 0.14
CA SER A 118 9.99 20.77 -1.02
C SER A 118 8.50 21.09 -1.12
N LYS A 119 8.14 22.38 -1.08
CA LYS A 119 6.74 22.83 -1.26
C LYS A 119 6.13 22.22 -2.54
N THR A 120 6.98 21.85 -3.50
CA THR A 120 6.68 21.09 -4.71
C THR A 120 6.09 19.69 -4.47
N LEU A 121 6.26 19.07 -3.30
CA LEU A 121 5.68 17.76 -2.95
C LEU A 121 4.33 17.90 -2.21
N LEU A 122 4.13 19.01 -1.50
CA LEU A 122 2.87 19.31 -0.82
C LEU A 122 1.75 19.64 -1.81
N ILE A 123 2.08 20.35 -2.90
CA ILE A 123 1.09 20.73 -3.93
C ILE A 123 0.46 19.49 -4.61
N PRO A 124 1.21 18.50 -5.14
CA PRO A 124 0.63 17.28 -5.69
C PRO A 124 -0.16 16.48 -4.68
N GLY A 125 0.32 16.38 -3.43
CA GLY A 125 -0.40 15.68 -2.37
C GLY A 125 -1.75 16.31 -2.07
N LEU A 126 -1.80 17.64 -1.98
CA LEU A 126 -3.06 18.37 -1.78
C LEU A 126 -4.01 18.22 -2.98
N LEU A 127 -3.47 18.27 -4.20
CA LEU A 127 -4.27 18.06 -5.41
C LEU A 127 -4.88 16.65 -5.48
N ILE A 128 -4.12 15.62 -5.09
CA ILE A 128 -4.64 14.23 -4.99
C ILE A 128 -5.75 14.17 -3.95
N PHE A 129 -5.55 14.75 -2.76
CA PHE A 129 -6.55 14.77 -1.71
C PHE A 129 -7.84 15.49 -2.13
N LEU A 130 -7.71 16.67 -2.75
CA LEU A 130 -8.85 17.43 -3.27
C LEU A 130 -9.56 16.69 -4.41
N GLY A 131 -8.83 16.08 -5.33
CA GLY A 131 -9.38 15.27 -6.40
C GLY A 131 -10.17 14.08 -5.88
N LEU A 132 -9.64 13.36 -4.88
CA LEU A 132 -10.35 12.27 -4.21
C LEU A 132 -11.61 12.77 -3.49
N GLY A 133 -11.54 13.91 -2.81
CA GLY A 133 -12.70 14.54 -2.19
C GLY A 133 -13.79 14.91 -3.20
N PHE A 134 -13.39 15.44 -4.37
CA PHE A 134 -14.31 15.80 -5.44
C PHE A 134 -14.99 14.57 -6.06
N VAL A 135 -14.21 13.54 -6.41
CA VAL A 135 -14.74 12.28 -6.98
C VAL A 135 -15.68 11.57 -6.01
N ASN A 136 -15.44 11.68 -4.70
CA ASN A 136 -16.26 11.03 -3.67
C ASN A 136 -17.34 11.95 -3.08
N PHE A 137 -17.54 13.16 -3.60
CA PHE A 137 -18.42 14.16 -2.98
C PHE A 137 -19.88 13.69 -2.85
N GLU A 138 -20.43 13.04 -3.88
CA GLU A 138 -21.80 12.50 -3.84
C GLU A 138 -21.93 11.36 -2.83
N THR A 139 -20.94 10.48 -2.77
CA THR A 139 -20.92 9.36 -1.82
C THR A 139 -20.79 9.86 -0.38
N LEU A 140 -19.95 10.87 -0.16
CA LEU A 140 -19.74 11.51 1.14
C LEU A 140 -20.97 12.31 1.59
N SER A 141 -21.61 13.04 0.70
CA SER A 141 -22.81 13.82 1.02
C SER A 141 -24.03 12.94 1.31
N GLY A 142 -24.19 11.82 0.59
CA GLY A 142 -25.18 10.79 0.90
C GLY A 142 -24.97 10.14 2.27
N GLN A 143 -23.71 9.86 2.63
CA GLN A 143 -23.35 9.31 3.95
C GLN A 143 -23.51 10.33 5.09
N TRP A 144 -23.20 11.61 4.84
CA TRP A 144 -23.35 12.68 5.82
C TRP A 144 -24.82 12.98 6.17
N ASN A 145 -25.72 12.82 5.20
CA ASN A 145 -27.16 13.00 5.39
C ASN A 145 -27.84 11.79 6.08
N SER A 146 -27.13 10.67 6.21
CA SER A 146 -27.58 9.51 6.99
C SER A 146 -27.12 9.64 8.45
N GLN A 147 -27.87 9.06 9.40
CA GLN A 147 -27.42 9.02 10.79
C GLN A 147 -26.06 8.33 10.87
N ILE A 148 -25.03 9.08 11.29
CA ILE A 148 -23.67 8.56 11.47
C ILE A 148 -23.73 7.40 12.47
N PRO A 149 -23.38 6.17 12.07
CA PRO A 149 -23.36 5.04 12.98
C PRO A 149 -22.40 5.30 14.14
N HIS A 150 -22.74 4.85 15.35
CA HIS A 150 -21.88 5.02 16.53
C HIS A 150 -20.46 4.45 16.33
N ASP A 151 -20.32 3.45 15.47
CA ASP A 151 -19.04 2.79 15.17
C ASP A 151 -18.19 3.50 14.11
N PHE A 152 -18.69 4.60 13.52
CA PHE A 152 -17.99 5.33 12.46
C PHE A 152 -16.62 5.86 12.90
N GLY A 153 -16.49 6.25 14.18
CA GLY A 153 -15.22 6.66 14.77
C GLY A 153 -14.15 5.56 14.73
N TRP A 154 -14.55 4.29 14.89
CA TRP A 154 -13.65 3.15 14.77
C TRP A 154 -13.16 2.99 13.33
N GLY A 155 -14.01 3.24 12.34
CA GLY A 155 -13.62 3.20 10.93
C GLY A 155 -12.52 4.22 10.61
N ILE A 156 -12.66 5.45 11.10
CA ILE A 156 -11.62 6.49 10.97
C ILE A 156 -10.34 6.06 11.69
N PHE A 157 -10.44 5.55 12.91
CA PHE A 157 -9.29 5.08 13.67
C PHE A 157 -8.50 3.99 12.92
N PHE A 158 -9.19 2.98 12.38
CA PHE A 158 -8.53 1.91 11.60
C PHE A 158 -7.94 2.42 10.28
N ALA A 159 -8.59 3.37 9.62
CA ALA A 159 -8.06 4.00 8.41
C ALA A 159 -6.77 4.81 8.68
N LEU A 160 -6.72 5.53 9.81
CA LEU A 160 -5.51 6.23 10.25
C LEU A 160 -4.40 5.24 10.64
N LEU A 161 -4.76 4.12 11.28
CA LEU A 161 -3.80 3.06 11.61
C LEU A 161 -3.21 2.41 10.35
N ALA A 162 -4.03 2.19 9.32
CA ALA A 162 -3.59 1.72 8.01
C ALA A 162 -2.64 2.71 7.34
N LEU A 163 -2.99 4.00 7.34
CA LEU A 163 -2.14 5.07 6.79
C LEU A 163 -0.79 5.14 7.52
N ALA A 164 -0.80 5.03 8.85
CA ALA A 164 0.41 5.02 9.66
C ALA A 164 1.29 3.79 9.37
N ALA A 165 0.70 2.60 9.29
CA ALA A 165 1.41 1.36 8.97
C ALA A 165 2.05 1.43 7.58
N TRP A 166 1.29 1.88 6.57
CA TRP A 166 1.79 2.07 5.21
C TRP A 166 2.95 3.06 5.16
N THR A 167 2.77 4.22 5.80
CA THR A 167 3.79 5.27 5.81
C THR A 167 5.07 4.80 6.50
N TRP A 168 4.93 4.17 7.66
CA TRP A 168 6.05 3.59 8.40
C TRP A 168 6.79 2.56 7.55
N TYR A 169 6.08 1.65 6.88
CA TYR A 169 6.70 0.64 6.03
C TYR A 169 7.49 1.25 4.88
N VAL A 170 6.91 2.23 4.15
CA VAL A 170 7.63 2.88 3.03
C VAL A 170 8.92 3.52 3.51
N VAL A 171 8.88 4.24 4.63
CA VAL A 171 10.06 4.91 5.21
C VAL A 171 11.08 3.89 5.76
N ALA A 172 10.62 2.88 6.51
CA ALA A 172 11.48 1.84 7.07
C ALA A 172 12.16 1.00 5.99
N ASN A 173 11.41 0.60 4.95
CA ASN A 173 11.91 -0.16 3.81
C ASN A 173 12.95 0.63 3.01
N THR A 174 12.68 1.91 2.74
CA THR A 174 13.64 2.80 2.06
C THR A 174 14.90 2.99 2.90
N ASN A 175 14.75 3.21 4.20
CA ASN A 175 15.87 3.34 5.13
C ASN A 175 16.71 2.07 5.25
N PHE A 176 16.07 0.90 5.20
CA PHE A 176 16.73 -0.40 5.23
C PHE A 176 17.60 -0.61 3.98
N LEU A 177 17.04 -0.37 2.79
CA LEU A 177 17.79 -0.47 1.53
C LEU A 177 18.92 0.56 1.43
N THR A 178 18.70 1.77 1.96
CA THR A 178 19.74 2.81 1.99
C THR A 178 20.90 2.45 2.93
N GLN A 179 20.63 1.75 4.03
CA GLN A 179 21.65 1.29 4.98
C GLN A 179 22.37 0.01 4.54
N ASN A 180 21.79 -0.74 3.59
CA ASN A 180 22.35 -1.99 3.09
C ASN A 180 22.48 -1.91 1.55
N PRO A 181 23.40 -1.06 1.04
CA PRO A 181 23.58 -0.85 -0.41
C PRO A 181 24.06 -2.11 -1.14
N ASP A 182 24.58 -3.10 -0.42
CA ASP A 182 25.01 -4.40 -0.96
C ASP A 182 23.82 -5.30 -1.35
N ILE A 183 22.61 -4.95 -0.95
CA ILE A 183 21.39 -5.70 -1.22
C ILE A 183 20.73 -5.17 -2.49
N ASP A 184 20.56 -6.01 -3.51
CA ASP A 184 19.75 -5.65 -4.68
C ASP A 184 18.28 -5.48 -4.25
N PRO A 185 17.64 -4.32 -4.51
CA PRO A 185 16.23 -4.08 -4.20
C PRO A 185 15.28 -5.12 -4.80
N LYS A 186 15.63 -5.74 -5.94
CA LYS A 186 14.84 -6.81 -6.56
C LYS A 186 14.84 -8.08 -5.70
N ASP A 187 16.01 -8.47 -5.20
CA ASP A 187 16.15 -9.65 -4.34
C ASP A 187 15.45 -9.41 -2.99
N TRP A 188 15.57 -8.21 -2.43
CA TRP A 188 14.87 -7.83 -1.20
C TRP A 188 13.35 -7.89 -1.34
N THR A 189 12.80 -7.28 -2.40
CA THR A 189 11.35 -7.26 -2.64
C THR A 189 10.82 -8.68 -2.87
N THR A 190 11.59 -9.53 -3.54
CA THR A 190 11.24 -10.94 -3.75
C THR A 190 11.12 -11.68 -2.41
N ILE A 191 12.06 -11.51 -1.49
CA ILE A 191 12.02 -12.18 -0.18
C ILE A 191 10.84 -11.69 0.66
N VAL A 192 10.60 -10.39 0.70
CA VAL A 192 9.45 -9.82 1.42
C VAL A 192 8.13 -10.39 0.86
N GLY A 193 8.01 -10.52 -0.47
CA GLY A 193 6.83 -11.09 -1.13
C GLY A 193 6.66 -12.60 -0.94
N VAL A 194 7.73 -13.35 -0.73
CA VAL A 194 7.67 -14.82 -0.48
C VAL A 194 7.28 -15.14 0.95
N MET A 195 7.60 -14.27 1.90
CA MET A 195 7.34 -14.55 3.31
C MET A 195 5.86 -14.51 3.70
N LEU A 196 5.07 -13.64 3.06
CA LEU A 196 3.61 -13.68 3.13
C LEU A 196 3.04 -13.38 1.74
N PRO A 197 2.62 -14.41 0.98
CA PRO A 197 1.84 -14.23 -0.26
C PRO A 197 0.38 -13.83 -0.01
#